data_AF-A0A2A9CQ14-F1
#
_entry.id   AF-A0A2A9CQ14-F1
#
_cell.length_a   1.000
_cell.length_b   1.000
_cell.length_c   1.000
_cell.angle_alpha   90.00
_cell.angle_beta   90.00
_cell.angle_gamma   90.00
#
_symmetry.space_group_name_H-M   'P 1'
#
loop_
_entity.id
_entity.type
_entity.pdbx_description
1 polymer ?
#
loop_
_entity_poly.entity_id
_entity_poly.type
_entity_poly.pdbx_seq_one_letter_code
_entity_poly.pdbx_strand_id
1 'polypeptide(L)'
;MTALIQVSDLTPFGLPDDTKTAAMITDALAQAVIVAPCLGGTDDLSPEVAAAAKAILRSAIVRWHDAGSGAITTESETAGAFSHSKTVDTSRKRKGSFYPSEITELQRLCRTSKARAFTISMSDSGTTHLPWCDVMFGGTSCSCGASLAGAPIYEL
;
A
#
# COMPACT_ATOMS: atom_id res chain seq x y z
N MET A 1 -20.08 -8.12 0.63
CA MET A 1 -18.79 -7.44 0.84
C MET A 1 -18.58 -7.25 2.32
N THR A 2 -17.85 -8.18 2.94
CA THR A 2 -17.42 -8.03 4.33
C THR A 2 -16.35 -6.94 4.36
N ALA A 3 -16.58 -5.83 5.07
CA ALA A 3 -15.60 -4.75 5.06
C ALA A 3 -14.36 -5.14 5.89
N LEU A 4 -13.17 -4.86 5.35
CA LEU A 4 -11.85 -5.27 5.86
C LEU A 4 -11.56 -4.77 7.29
N ILE A 5 -12.15 -3.64 7.68
CA ILE A 5 -12.10 -3.09 9.04
C ILE A 5 -13.48 -2.53 9.40
N GLN A 6 -13.90 -2.74 10.64
CA GLN A 6 -15.16 -2.25 11.20
C GLN A 6 -14.90 -1.27 12.34
N VAL A 7 -15.92 -0.51 12.73
CA VAL A 7 -15.83 0.39 13.89
C VAL A 7 -15.51 -0.38 15.18
N SER A 8 -16.05 -1.61 15.33
CA SER A 8 -15.74 -2.49 16.45
C SER A 8 -14.27 -2.91 16.55
N ASP A 9 -13.49 -2.83 15.46
CA ASP A 9 -12.04 -3.07 15.49
C ASP A 9 -11.26 -1.88 16.10
N LEU A 10 -11.91 -0.72 16.26
CA LEU A 10 -11.31 0.52 16.76
C LEU A 10 -11.74 0.87 18.20
N THR A 11 -12.85 0.33 18.67
CA THR A 11 -13.32 0.57 20.05
C THR A 11 -12.31 0.17 21.13
N PRO A 12 -11.50 -0.92 21.00
CA PRO A 12 -10.48 -1.24 22.00
C PRO A 12 -9.35 -0.20 22.07
N PHE A 13 -9.25 0.67 21.05
CA PHE A 13 -8.25 1.72 20.94
C PHE A 13 -8.82 3.11 21.32
N GLY A 14 -10.02 3.15 21.89
CA GLY A 14 -10.63 4.37 22.43
C GLY A 14 -11.34 5.25 21.39
N LEU A 15 -11.55 4.76 20.17
CA LEU A 15 -12.31 5.49 19.17
C LEU A 15 -13.81 5.20 19.34
N PRO A 16 -14.66 6.24 19.40
CA PRO A 16 -16.11 6.08 19.55
C PRO A 16 -16.76 5.55 18.27
N ASP A 17 -17.92 4.91 18.42
CA ASP A 17 -18.78 4.58 17.29
C ASP A 17 -19.60 5.80 16.85
N ASP A 18 -18.93 6.70 16.14
CA ASP A 18 -19.51 7.94 15.64
C ASP A 18 -19.31 8.12 14.13
N THR A 19 -20.00 9.11 13.57
CA THR A 19 -19.95 9.44 12.14
C THR A 19 -18.55 9.83 11.68
N LYS A 20 -17.74 10.41 12.58
CA LYS A 20 -16.34 10.76 12.31
C LYS A 20 -15.50 9.50 12.10
N THR A 21 -15.60 8.52 12.99
CA THR A 21 -14.85 7.26 12.91
C THR A 21 -15.26 6.46 11.68
N ALA A 22 -16.56 6.42 11.36
CA ALA A 22 -17.06 5.82 10.13
C ALA A 22 -16.47 6.48 8.87
N ALA A 23 -16.47 7.82 8.81
CA ALA A 23 -15.87 8.56 7.69
C ALA A 23 -14.36 8.30 7.56
N MET A 24 -13.64 8.23 8.68
CA MET A 24 -12.21 7.90 8.69
C MET A 24 -11.94 6.49 8.14
N ILE A 25 -12.77 5.51 8.48
CA ILE A 25 -12.69 4.16 7.91
C ILE A 25 -12.91 4.20 6.39
N THR A 26 -13.96 4.90 5.93
CA THR A 26 -14.26 5.02 4.50
C THR A 26 -13.10 5.65 3.72
N ASP A 27 -12.52 6.73 4.24
CA ASP A 27 -11.39 7.41 3.61
C ASP A 27 -10.12 6.54 3.59
N ALA A 28 -9.84 5.84 4.69
CA ALA A 28 -8.69 4.95 4.79
C ALA A 28 -8.82 3.77 3.79
N LEU A 29 -10.01 3.17 3.68
CA LEU A 29 -10.27 2.10 2.72
C LEU A 29 -10.16 2.60 1.28
N ALA A 30 -10.72 3.77 0.96
CA ALA A 30 -10.62 4.34 -0.37
C ALA A 30 -9.16 4.57 -0.80
N GLN A 31 -8.33 5.11 0.09
CA GLN A 31 -6.91 5.31 -0.19
C GLN A 31 -6.12 3.99 -0.26
N ALA A 32 -6.46 3.01 0.58
CA ALA A 32 -5.81 1.71 0.58
C ALA A 32 -6.00 0.99 -0.75
N VAL A 33 -7.21 1.03 -1.34
CA VAL A 33 -7.49 0.40 -2.64
C VAL A 33 -6.69 1.04 -3.78
N ILE A 34 -6.38 2.35 -3.70
CA ILE A 34 -5.56 3.02 -4.72
C ILE A 34 -4.12 2.47 -4.73
N VAL A 35 -3.52 2.28 -3.55
CA VAL A 35 -2.13 1.82 -3.44
C VAL A 35 -2.01 0.30 -3.45
N ALA A 36 -3.06 -0.41 -3.06
CA ALA A 36 -3.13 -1.85 -2.90
C ALA A 36 -4.47 -2.38 -3.45
N PRO A 37 -4.62 -2.49 -4.79
CA PRO A 37 -5.90 -2.82 -5.44
C PRO A 37 -6.48 -4.18 -5.06
N CYS A 38 -5.64 -5.12 -4.60
CA CYS A 38 -6.09 -6.42 -4.13
C CYS A 38 -7.01 -6.33 -2.89
N LEU A 39 -7.02 -5.20 -2.19
CA LEU A 39 -7.88 -4.96 -1.03
C LEU A 39 -9.31 -4.51 -1.40
N GLY A 40 -9.60 -4.29 -2.68
CA GLY A 40 -10.92 -3.88 -3.16
C GLY A 40 -12.01 -4.95 -3.05
N GLY A 41 -11.62 -6.21 -2.87
CA GLY A 41 -12.52 -7.34 -2.60
C GLY A 41 -11.87 -8.29 -1.59
N THR A 42 -12.59 -8.65 -0.53
CA THR A 42 -12.07 -9.52 0.53
C THR A 42 -12.12 -11.00 0.21
N ASP A 43 -12.83 -11.38 -0.86
CA ASP A 43 -13.20 -12.77 -1.11
C ASP A 43 -12.00 -13.63 -1.58
N ASP A 44 -10.98 -12.98 -2.16
CA ASP A 44 -9.75 -13.63 -2.65
C ASP A 44 -8.54 -13.42 -1.73
N LEU A 45 -8.70 -12.71 -0.60
CA LEU A 45 -7.60 -12.45 0.33
C LEU A 45 -7.41 -13.62 1.30
N SER A 46 -6.17 -14.05 1.49
CA SER A 46 -5.87 -14.97 2.58
C SER A 46 -6.20 -14.32 3.93
N PRO A 47 -6.63 -15.10 4.93
CA PRO A 47 -6.98 -14.56 6.24
C PRO A 47 -5.80 -13.83 6.91
N GLU A 48 -4.57 -14.26 6.66
CA GLU A 48 -3.35 -13.62 7.16
C GLU A 48 -3.13 -12.25 6.51
N VAL A 49 -3.33 -12.14 5.19
CA VAL A 49 -3.22 -10.86 4.46
C VAL A 49 -4.32 -9.90 4.92
N ALA A 50 -5.55 -10.38 5.09
CA ALA A 50 -6.65 -9.57 5.61
C ALA A 50 -6.37 -9.07 7.03
N ALA A 51 -5.82 -9.92 7.91
CA ALA A 51 -5.44 -9.54 9.27
C ALA A 51 -4.30 -8.50 9.29
N ALA A 52 -3.27 -8.68 8.44
CA ALA A 52 -2.17 -7.73 8.32
C ALA A 52 -2.64 -6.38 7.78
N ALA A 53 -3.45 -6.37 6.72
CA ALA A 53 -4.03 -5.14 6.18
C ALA A 53 -4.90 -4.42 7.23
N LYS A 54 -5.72 -5.16 7.99
CA LYS A 54 -6.50 -4.61 9.09
C LYS A 54 -5.62 -3.95 10.15
N ALA A 55 -4.49 -4.57 10.54
CA ALA A 55 -3.58 -4.01 11.54
C ALA A 55 -2.97 -2.66 11.08
N ILE A 56 -2.55 -2.57 9.82
CA ILE A 56 -1.99 -1.34 9.23
C ILE A 56 -3.05 -0.23 9.15
N LEU A 57 -4.26 -0.56 8.67
CA LEU A 57 -5.36 0.40 8.62
C LEU A 57 -5.70 0.93 10.01
N ARG A 58 -5.70 0.04 11.00
CA ARG A 58 -6.00 0.40 12.39
C ARG A 58 -4.98 1.39 12.95
N SER A 59 -3.68 1.11 12.80
CA SER A 59 -2.63 2.01 13.31
C SER A 59 -2.70 3.38 12.67
N ALA A 60 -2.98 3.43 11.36
CA ALA A 60 -3.12 4.68 10.63
C ALA A 60 -4.32 5.50 11.11
N ILE A 61 -5.48 4.87 11.30
CA ILE A 61 -6.71 5.54 11.74
C ILE A 61 -6.57 6.06 13.18
N VAL A 62 -6.06 5.25 14.11
CA VAL A 62 -5.84 5.67 15.51
C VAL A 62 -4.88 6.86 15.55
N ARG A 63 -3.75 6.78 14.85
CA ARG A 63 -2.79 7.88 14.76
C ARG A 63 -3.42 9.14 14.15
N TRP A 64 -4.24 9.00 13.12
CA TRP A 64 -4.92 10.13 12.49
C TRP A 64 -5.94 10.77 13.46
N HIS A 65 -6.65 9.95 14.23
CA HIS A 65 -7.58 10.40 15.25
C HIS A 65 -6.85 11.22 16.33
N ASP A 66 -5.73 10.70 16.83
CA ASP A 66 -4.92 11.34 17.87
C ASP A 66 -4.30 12.65 17.39
N ALA A 67 -3.81 12.71 16.15
CA ALA A 67 -3.29 13.94 15.55
C ALA A 67 -4.35 15.05 15.42
N GLY A 68 -5.62 14.68 15.24
CA GLY A 68 -6.75 15.61 15.20
C GLY A 68 -7.28 16.06 16.57
N SER A 69 -6.81 15.43 17.66
CA SER A 69 -7.30 15.66 19.03
C SER A 69 -6.70 16.90 19.72
N GLY A 70 -5.67 17.53 19.15
CA GLY A 70 -5.01 18.69 19.75
C GLY A 70 -4.14 18.35 20.96
N ALA A 71 -3.72 17.09 21.11
CA ALA A 71 -2.81 16.65 22.16
C ALA A 71 -1.50 17.48 22.16
N ILE A 72 -1.08 17.88 23.36
CA ILE A 72 0.11 18.70 23.59
C ILE A 72 1.34 17.85 23.25
N THR A 73 2.11 18.26 22.24
CA THR A 73 3.31 17.53 21.81
C THR A 73 4.54 17.86 22.67
N THR A 74 4.54 19.03 23.30
CA THR A 74 5.63 19.49 24.16
C THR A 74 5.08 20.39 25.26
N GLU A 75 5.23 19.97 26.52
CA GLU A 75 4.93 20.75 27.72
C GLU A 75 6.27 20.98 28.45
N SER A 76 6.77 22.21 28.44
CA SER A 76 7.99 22.58 29.16
C SER A 76 7.61 23.49 30.33
N GLU A 77 7.64 22.95 31.54
CA GLU A 77 7.49 23.74 32.76
C GLU A 77 8.88 24.11 33.29
N THR A 78 9.21 25.41 33.31
CA THR A 78 10.44 25.92 33.94
C THR A 78 10.06 26.64 35.23
N ALA A 79 10.52 26.14 36.37
CA ALA A 79 10.24 26.71 37.69
C ALA A 79 11.12 27.95 37.97
N GLY A 80 10.49 29.13 38.01
CA GLY A 80 11.12 30.42 38.29
C GLY A 80 10.40 31.58 37.57
N ALA A 81 11.05 32.73 37.41
CA ALA A 81 10.50 33.91 36.70
C ALA A 81 10.38 33.74 35.17
N PHE A 82 10.12 32.52 34.68
CA PHE A 82 10.30 32.14 33.28
C PHE A 82 9.08 31.47 32.65
N SER A 83 9.02 31.61 31.33
CA SER A 83 7.86 31.47 30.45
C SER A 83 7.26 30.05 30.40
N HIS A 84 5.94 29.99 30.49
CA HIS A 84 5.13 28.83 30.12
C HIS A 84 4.96 28.81 28.59
N SER A 85 5.60 27.84 27.92
CA SER A 85 5.41 27.60 26.48
C SER A 85 4.69 26.27 26.28
N LYS A 86 3.48 26.35 25.73
CA LYS A 86 2.65 25.19 25.37
C LYS A 86 2.61 25.13 23.86
N THR A 87 3.33 24.15 23.28
CA THR A 87 3.38 24.01 21.83
C THR A 87 2.44 22.88 21.43
N VAL A 88 1.32 23.26 20.81
CA VAL A 88 0.40 22.32 20.15
C VAL A 88 0.84 22.28 18.68
N ASP A 89 1.54 21.22 18.28
CA ASP A 89 1.97 21.06 16.89
C ASP A 89 0.76 20.77 15.98
N THR A 90 0.18 21.84 15.42
CA THR A 90 -0.85 21.77 14.37
C THR A 90 -0.24 21.71 12.96
N SER A 91 1.09 21.71 12.83
CA SER A 91 1.79 21.81 11.54
C SER A 91 1.73 20.53 10.72
N ARG A 92 1.39 19.40 11.36
CA ARG A 92 1.19 18.11 10.69
C ARG A 92 -0.23 17.95 10.12
N LYS A 93 -0.74 18.96 9.39
CA LYS A 93 -1.67 18.73 8.27
C LYS A 93 -0.96 17.98 7.13
N ARG A 94 -0.25 16.88 7.42
CA ARG A 94 0.31 16.04 6.35
C ARG A 94 -0.86 15.48 5.56
N LYS A 95 -0.84 15.78 4.26
CA LYS A 95 -1.92 15.63 3.28
C LYS A 95 -2.23 14.18 2.87
N GLY A 96 -1.95 13.20 3.73
CA GLY A 96 -2.21 11.78 3.49
C GLY A 96 -2.44 11.05 4.81
N SER A 97 -3.47 10.19 4.86
CA SER A 97 -3.78 9.40 6.05
C SER A 97 -2.66 8.39 6.36
N PHE A 98 -1.93 7.93 5.34
CA PHE A 98 -0.86 6.94 5.46
C PHE A 98 0.56 7.52 5.41
N TYR A 99 1.46 6.91 6.16
CA TYR A 99 2.90 7.11 6.06
C TYR A 99 3.48 6.34 4.86
N PRO A 100 4.64 6.79 4.32
CA PRO A 100 5.30 6.08 3.23
C PRO A 100 5.62 4.60 3.53
N SER A 101 5.92 4.29 4.79
CA SER A 101 6.15 2.91 5.25
C SER A 101 4.88 2.06 5.17
N GLU A 102 3.75 2.60 5.63
CA GLU A 102 2.43 1.93 5.60
C GLU A 102 2.00 1.69 4.15
N ILE A 103 2.19 2.67 3.25
CA ILE A 103 1.92 2.51 1.82
C ILE A 103 2.75 1.36 1.22
N THR A 104 4.04 1.32 1.55
CA THR A 104 4.95 0.27 1.07
C THR A 104 4.52 -1.10 1.59
N GLU A 105 4.06 -1.18 2.84
CA GLU A 105 3.59 -2.41 3.46
C GLU A 105 2.29 -2.91 2.83
N LEU A 106 1.30 -2.02 2.63
CA LEU A 106 0.06 -2.33 1.90
C LEU A 106 0.34 -2.82 0.48
N GLN A 107 1.26 -2.18 -0.24
CA GLN A 107 1.69 -2.63 -1.57
C GLN A 107 2.32 -4.03 -1.54
N ARG A 108 3.12 -4.34 -0.51
CA ARG A 108 3.74 -5.66 -0.35
C ARG A 108 2.70 -6.75 -0.10
N LEU A 109 1.61 -6.46 0.61
CA LEU A 109 0.52 -7.41 0.81
C LEU A 109 -0.12 -7.84 -0.52
N CYS A 110 -0.21 -6.93 -1.50
CA CYS A 110 -0.72 -7.26 -2.84
C CYS A 110 0.33 -7.86 -3.79
N ARG A 111 1.61 -7.93 -3.39
CA ARG A 111 2.62 -8.59 -4.22
C ARG A 111 2.44 -10.09 -4.13
N THR A 112 1.82 -10.69 -5.15
CA THR A 112 1.94 -12.13 -5.37
C THR A 112 3.43 -12.47 -5.50
N SER A 113 3.89 -13.55 -4.85
CA SER A 113 5.25 -14.09 -4.93
C SER A 113 5.74 -14.45 -6.34
N LYS A 114 4.91 -14.25 -7.38
CA LYS A 114 5.26 -14.38 -8.78
C LYS A 114 5.98 -13.12 -9.25
N ALA A 115 7.25 -12.99 -8.87
CA ALA A 115 8.17 -12.11 -9.59
C ALA A 115 8.13 -12.49 -11.07
N ARG A 116 7.55 -11.64 -11.90
CA ARG A 116 7.52 -11.85 -13.35
C ARG A 116 8.78 -11.22 -13.93
N ALA A 117 9.50 -11.97 -14.76
CA ALA A 117 10.59 -11.41 -15.54
C ALA A 117 10.02 -10.30 -16.43
N PHE A 118 10.64 -9.11 -16.38
CA PHE A 118 10.35 -8.02 -17.31
C PHE A 118 11.68 -7.59 -17.93
N THR A 119 11.67 -7.29 -19.23
CA THR A 119 12.82 -6.71 -19.92
C THR A 119 12.41 -5.33 -20.43
N ILE A 120 13.27 -4.34 -20.18
CA ILE A 120 13.12 -2.99 -20.74
C ILE A 120 13.84 -3.01 -22.08
N SER A 121 13.10 -2.98 -23.19
CA SER A 121 13.68 -2.95 -24.52
C SER A 121 14.33 -1.59 -24.77
N MET A 122 15.66 -1.58 -24.86
CA MET A 122 16.44 -0.40 -25.23
C MET A 122 16.61 -0.40 -26.75
N SER A 123 15.79 0.41 -27.42
CA SER A 123 15.91 0.86 -28.83
C SER A 123 15.96 -0.19 -29.96
N ASP A 124 15.06 0.05 -30.92
CA ASP A 124 14.97 -0.55 -32.25
C ASP A 124 16.23 -0.25 -33.10
N SER A 125 16.93 -1.30 -33.52
CA SER A 125 17.96 -1.25 -34.55
C SER A 125 18.17 -2.64 -35.16
N GLY A 126 17.25 -3.02 -36.06
CA GLY A 126 17.64 -3.69 -37.31
C GLY A 126 18.27 -5.08 -37.22
N THR A 127 17.78 -5.97 -36.37
CA THR A 127 18.02 -7.41 -36.56
C THR A 127 16.70 -8.06 -36.95
N THR A 128 16.60 -8.59 -38.17
CA THR A 128 15.41 -9.33 -38.69
C THR A 128 15.17 -10.65 -37.95
N HIS A 129 15.80 -10.82 -36.79
CA HIS A 129 15.51 -11.85 -35.83
C HIS A 129 15.71 -11.30 -34.42
N LEU A 130 14.72 -11.54 -33.55
CA LEU A 130 14.73 -11.05 -32.18
C LEU A 130 15.71 -11.88 -31.31
N PRO A 131 16.43 -11.27 -30.35
CA PRO A 131 17.47 -11.93 -29.55
C PRO A 131 16.95 -13.04 -28.62
N TRP A 132 15.63 -13.18 -28.52
CA TRP A 132 14.96 -14.25 -27.77
C TRP A 132 14.57 -15.46 -28.62
N CYS A 133 15.07 -15.54 -29.84
CA CYS A 133 15.02 -16.77 -30.59
C CYS A 133 15.65 -17.90 -29.79
N ASP A 134 15.04 -19.08 -29.78
CA ASP A 134 15.69 -20.27 -29.27
C ASP A 134 17.04 -20.52 -29.96
N VAL A 135 17.20 -20.17 -31.24
CA VAL A 135 18.50 -20.25 -31.95
C VAL A 135 19.59 -19.40 -31.28
N MET A 136 19.25 -18.23 -30.73
CA MET A 136 20.21 -17.37 -30.00
C MET A 136 20.57 -17.94 -28.63
N PHE A 137 19.76 -18.86 -28.09
CA PHE A 137 19.98 -19.55 -26.82
C PHE A 137 20.39 -21.03 -26.98
N GLY A 138 20.77 -21.46 -28.18
CA GLY A 138 21.28 -22.82 -28.46
C GLY A 138 20.22 -23.86 -28.85
N GLY A 139 19.00 -23.44 -29.16
CA GLY A 139 17.95 -24.26 -29.74
C GLY A 139 18.17 -24.54 -31.24
N THR A 140 17.52 -25.60 -31.74
CA THR A 140 17.69 -26.09 -33.12
C THR A 140 16.68 -25.49 -34.12
N SER A 141 15.75 -24.65 -33.65
CA SER A 141 14.72 -24.00 -34.48
C SER A 141 14.29 -22.67 -33.88
N CYS A 142 13.67 -21.79 -34.68
CA CYS A 142 13.03 -20.59 -34.18
C CYS A 142 11.61 -20.92 -33.72
N SER A 143 11.33 -20.74 -32.42
CA SER A 143 10.02 -20.97 -31.82
C SER A 143 9.21 -19.69 -31.58
N CYS A 144 9.75 -18.51 -31.92
CA CYS A 144 9.11 -17.21 -31.71
C CYS A 144 8.52 -17.01 -30.29
N GLY A 145 9.18 -17.57 -29.27
CA GLY A 145 8.77 -17.51 -27.86
C GLY A 145 7.77 -18.59 -27.43
N ALA A 146 7.34 -19.49 -28.31
CA ALA A 146 6.41 -20.57 -28.00
C ALA A 146 6.97 -21.56 -26.97
N SER A 147 8.29 -21.79 -26.95
CA SER A 147 8.95 -22.63 -25.94
C SER A 147 8.84 -22.04 -24.52
N LEU A 148 8.63 -20.72 -24.39
CA LEU A 148 8.52 -20.02 -23.11
C LEU A 148 7.07 -19.72 -22.72
N ALA A 149 6.21 -19.42 -23.69
CA ALA A 149 4.84 -18.94 -23.47
C ALA A 149 3.74 -19.94 -23.87
N GLY A 150 4.10 -21.08 -24.48
CA GLY A 150 3.16 -22.09 -24.99
C GLY A 150 2.44 -21.69 -26.28
N ALA A 151 2.65 -20.48 -26.79
CA ALA A 151 2.13 -19.95 -28.04
C ALA A 151 3.12 -18.93 -28.62
N PRO A 152 3.14 -18.71 -29.95
CA PRO A 152 3.98 -17.68 -30.55
C PRO A 152 3.49 -16.30 -30.08
N ILE A 153 4.41 -15.53 -29.51
CA ILE A 153 4.10 -14.20 -28.95
C ILE A 153 4.80 -13.07 -29.73
N TYR A 154 5.57 -13.44 -30.77
CA TYR A 154 6.37 -12.52 -31.57
C TYR A 154 6.24 -12.73 -33.08
N GLU A 155 5.31 -13.57 -33.51
CA GLU A 155 4.81 -13.59 -34.88
C GLU A 155 3.52 -12.76 -34.92
N LEU A 156 3.44 -11.81 -35.85
CA LEU A 156 2.20 -11.16 -36.26
C LEU A 156 1.51 -12.01 -37.33
#